data_AF-A0A7Y5GWH2-F1
#
_entry.id   AF-A0A7Y5GWH2-F1
#
_cell.length_a   1.000
_cell.length_b   1.000
_cell.length_c   1.000
_cell.angle_alpha   90.00
_cell.angle_beta   90.00
_cell.angle_gamma   90.00
#
_symmetry.space_group_name_H-M   'P 1'
#
loop_
_entity.id
_entity.type
_entity.pdbx_description
1 polymer ?
#
loop_
_entity_poly.entity_id
_entity_poly.type
_entity_poly.pdbx_seq_one_letter_code
_entity_poly.pdbx_strand_id
1 'polypeptide(L)'
;MKQLLAPTLTSVLVLSSLMPTSANAQEAEWKPHSKRCMQAFSNFEAVTKDELTECTVLWESYRSPANIKASERHVATQAFQFLCKSGTEKQAFVAESALLRMGERPCERNPTTIPTTTQPTRDQPPATEPDLRTTTSAKYNPEAVSESDVKKARTMNDKGHELAKKKKRDEALRYFEKAIEINPRFEQAIYFAAIQYAQTNRVATAIEYLQRLRDLGTETAANRLQEARMEVDFEPARDNPRFKYLTGYAKIKLINSRGEVGEDEINRISKYFEKAKYPVHEYGHDKHERDMPIIWTKDGTPRNTAFILMRLVNHPNTQVVMIDWETDYDIIVSWGDTYKKNPLGQDVPTRTYEVKDPEKTTDDALREQDRALREPDKYASEVDNKLGTPERMINRGESSINRVERSVDTIENLGKKVDKIQNLGK
;
A
#
# COMPACT_ATOMS: atom_id res chain seq x y z
N MET A 1 -30.24 -8.76 -67.00
CA MET A 1 -28.97 -8.00 -67.11
C MET A 1 -28.34 -7.93 -65.73
N LYS A 2 -27.12 -8.50 -65.60
CA LYS A 2 -26.11 -8.39 -64.53
C LYS A 2 -26.45 -8.81 -63.10
N GLN A 3 -25.97 -10.02 -62.78
CA GLN A 3 -25.48 -10.45 -61.47
C GLN A 3 -24.39 -9.51 -60.93
N LEU A 4 -24.32 -9.38 -59.60
CA LEU A 4 -23.06 -9.29 -58.86
C LEU A 4 -23.26 -9.92 -57.47
N LEU A 5 -22.47 -10.96 -57.22
CA LEU A 5 -22.40 -11.74 -55.99
C LEU A 5 -21.84 -10.89 -54.85
N ALA A 6 -22.46 -10.97 -53.67
CA ALA A 6 -21.86 -10.53 -52.40
C ALA A 6 -21.19 -11.73 -51.70
N PRO A 7 -19.98 -11.59 -51.13
CA PRO A 7 -19.26 -12.69 -50.52
C PRO A 7 -19.84 -13.06 -49.15
N THR A 8 -19.85 -14.37 -48.89
CA THR A 8 -20.17 -14.99 -47.61
C THR A 8 -19.17 -14.55 -46.52
N LEU A 9 -19.65 -13.77 -45.56
CA LEU A 9 -18.99 -13.61 -44.26
C LEU A 9 -19.36 -14.82 -43.40
N THR A 10 -18.46 -15.78 -43.30
CA THR A 10 -18.41 -16.69 -42.16
C THR A 10 -18.22 -15.86 -40.90
N SER A 11 -19.32 -15.65 -40.16
CA SER A 11 -19.28 -15.17 -38.79
C SER A 11 -18.47 -16.15 -37.95
N VAL A 12 -17.22 -15.79 -37.67
CA VAL A 12 -16.49 -16.35 -36.54
C VAL A 12 -17.30 -15.96 -35.30
N LEU A 13 -17.91 -16.96 -34.66
CA LEU A 13 -18.44 -16.81 -33.32
C LEU A 13 -17.34 -16.20 -32.44
N VAL A 14 -17.54 -14.95 -32.03
CA VAL A 14 -16.83 -14.39 -30.90
C VAL A 14 -17.30 -15.19 -29.69
N LEU A 15 -16.50 -16.17 -29.27
CA LEU A 15 -16.63 -16.76 -27.94
C LEU A 15 -16.32 -15.65 -26.94
N SER A 16 -17.37 -15.03 -26.44
CA SER A 16 -17.38 -14.38 -25.14
C SER A 16 -16.88 -15.38 -24.08
N SER A 17 -15.73 -15.09 -23.45
CA SER A 17 -15.35 -15.72 -22.17
C SER A 17 -15.24 -14.64 -21.10
N LEU A 18 -16.41 -14.14 -20.70
CA LEU A 18 -16.65 -13.94 -19.27
C LEU A 18 -16.49 -15.29 -18.59
N MET A 19 -15.50 -15.45 -17.72
CA MET A 19 -15.58 -16.43 -16.63
C MET A 19 -15.24 -15.69 -15.34
N PRO A 20 -16.25 -15.22 -14.57
CA PRO A 20 -16.24 -15.57 -13.15
C PRO A 20 -15.91 -17.06 -13.08
N THR A 21 -15.02 -17.51 -12.18
CA THR A 21 -15.09 -18.93 -11.84
C THR A 21 -16.49 -19.11 -11.28
N SER A 22 -17.38 -19.66 -12.11
CA SER A 22 -18.74 -19.95 -11.70
C SER A 22 -18.66 -20.69 -10.37
N ALA A 23 -19.69 -20.61 -9.53
CA ALA A 23 -19.71 -21.39 -8.30
C ALA A 23 -19.37 -22.88 -8.57
N ASN A 24 -19.63 -23.36 -9.79
CA ASN A 24 -19.27 -24.70 -10.28
C ASN A 24 -17.75 -24.92 -10.50
N ALA A 25 -16.99 -23.91 -10.94
CA ALA A 25 -15.54 -24.01 -11.11
C ALA A 25 -14.80 -23.95 -9.75
N GLN A 26 -15.26 -23.11 -8.83
CA GLN A 26 -14.77 -23.13 -7.44
C GLN A 26 -15.10 -24.47 -6.75
N GLU A 27 -16.29 -25.01 -7.00
CA GLU A 27 -16.69 -26.32 -6.49
C GLU A 27 -15.84 -27.47 -7.05
N ALA A 28 -15.38 -27.36 -8.30
CA ALA A 28 -14.51 -28.35 -8.91
C ALA A 28 -13.14 -28.45 -8.20
N GLU A 29 -12.60 -27.31 -7.72
CA GLU A 29 -11.36 -27.25 -6.93
C GLU A 29 -11.56 -27.69 -5.47
N TRP A 30 -12.76 -27.49 -4.90
CA TRP A 30 -13.09 -28.00 -3.55
C TRP A 30 -13.25 -29.53 -3.51
N LYS A 31 -13.81 -30.12 -4.57
CA LYS A 31 -14.23 -31.53 -4.62
C LYS A 31 -13.15 -32.54 -4.21
N PRO A 32 -11.87 -32.43 -4.63
CA PRO A 32 -10.80 -33.36 -4.21
C PRO A 32 -10.53 -33.35 -2.70
N HIS A 33 -10.73 -32.20 -2.05
CA HIS A 33 -10.44 -32.00 -0.62
C HIS A 33 -11.67 -32.22 0.27
N SER A 34 -12.86 -32.10 -0.32
CA SER A 34 -14.16 -32.12 0.38
C SER A 34 -14.31 -33.25 1.40
N LYS A 35 -14.02 -34.50 1.00
CA LYS A 35 -14.17 -35.66 1.90
C LYS A 35 -13.22 -35.59 3.11
N ARG A 36 -11.94 -35.27 2.88
CA ARG A 36 -10.94 -35.16 3.95
C ARG A 36 -11.28 -34.02 4.89
N CYS A 37 -11.60 -32.85 4.35
CA CYS A 37 -11.85 -31.68 5.17
C CYS A 37 -13.19 -31.74 5.91
N MET A 38 -14.25 -32.30 5.31
CA MET A 38 -15.49 -32.55 6.04
C MET A 38 -15.31 -33.58 7.15
N GLN A 39 -14.43 -34.58 6.98
CA GLN A 39 -14.08 -35.53 8.03
C GLN A 39 -13.30 -34.86 9.17
N ALA A 40 -12.31 -34.02 8.84
CA ALA A 40 -11.56 -33.22 9.82
C ALA A 40 -12.49 -32.27 10.58
N PHE A 41 -13.41 -31.60 9.89
CA PHE A 41 -14.42 -30.75 10.51
C PHE A 41 -15.41 -31.54 11.36
N SER A 42 -15.78 -32.76 10.98
CA SER A 42 -16.67 -33.58 11.84
C SER A 42 -15.98 -34.10 13.11
N ASN A 43 -14.65 -34.21 13.09
CA ASN A 43 -13.85 -34.75 14.18
C ASN A 43 -12.89 -33.68 14.75
N PHE A 44 -13.34 -32.42 14.80
CA PHE A 44 -12.47 -31.26 15.06
C PHE A 44 -11.70 -31.33 16.39
N GLU A 45 -12.19 -32.05 17.39
CA GLU A 45 -11.48 -32.22 18.68
C GLU A 45 -10.34 -33.24 18.62
N ALA A 46 -10.36 -34.16 17.64
CA ALA A 46 -9.42 -35.27 17.53
C ALA A 46 -8.30 -35.04 16.50
N VAL A 47 -8.45 -34.04 15.63
CA VAL A 47 -7.45 -33.65 14.63
C VAL A 47 -6.57 -32.50 15.12
N THR A 48 -5.40 -32.32 14.50
CA THR A 48 -4.52 -31.20 14.88
C THR A 48 -5.12 -29.86 14.43
N LYS A 49 -4.81 -28.79 15.17
CA LYS A 49 -5.26 -27.43 14.81
C LYS A 49 -4.67 -26.96 13.48
N ASP A 50 -3.49 -27.44 13.11
CA ASP A 50 -2.89 -27.14 11.80
C ASP A 50 -3.63 -27.84 10.66
N GLU A 51 -4.06 -29.09 10.85
CA GLU A 51 -4.92 -29.81 9.89
C GLU A 51 -6.29 -29.12 9.74
N LEU A 52 -6.91 -28.69 10.84
CA LEU A 52 -8.13 -27.88 10.79
C LEU A 52 -7.92 -26.56 10.06
N THR A 53 -6.79 -25.90 10.30
CA THR A 53 -6.46 -24.63 9.65
C THR A 53 -6.25 -24.81 8.16
N GLU A 54 -5.53 -25.83 7.72
CA GLU A 54 -5.34 -26.18 6.30
C GLU A 54 -6.69 -26.37 5.61
N CYS A 55 -7.58 -27.16 6.22
CA CYS A 55 -8.91 -27.38 5.68
C CYS A 55 -9.79 -26.13 5.71
N THR A 56 -9.65 -25.25 6.70
CA THR A 56 -10.36 -23.95 6.78
C THR A 56 -9.87 -23.00 5.69
N VAL A 57 -8.57 -22.96 5.39
CA VAL A 57 -8.01 -22.16 4.27
C VAL A 57 -8.52 -22.68 2.93
N LEU A 58 -8.56 -24.00 2.72
CA LEU A 58 -9.11 -24.60 1.50
C LEU A 58 -10.61 -24.31 1.36
N TRP A 59 -11.36 -24.31 2.47
CA TRP A 59 -12.76 -23.91 2.51
C TRP A 59 -12.95 -22.44 2.10
N GLU A 60 -12.18 -21.53 2.68
CA GLU A 60 -12.20 -20.11 2.32
C GLU A 60 -11.79 -19.88 0.85
N SER A 61 -10.84 -20.66 0.34
CA SER A 61 -10.34 -20.48 -1.02
C SER A 61 -11.36 -20.92 -2.07
N TYR A 62 -12.10 -22.00 -1.82
CA TYR A 62 -12.86 -22.69 -2.87
C TYR A 62 -14.35 -22.90 -2.57
N ARG A 63 -14.81 -22.77 -1.32
CA ARG A 63 -16.22 -22.99 -0.99
C ARG A 63 -17.04 -21.72 -1.20
N SER A 64 -18.04 -21.82 -2.08
CA SER A 64 -18.98 -20.72 -2.32
C SER A 64 -20.09 -20.68 -1.25
N PRO A 65 -20.32 -19.56 -0.55
CA PRO A 65 -21.37 -19.45 0.48
C PRO A 65 -22.79 -19.81 0.00
N ALA A 66 -23.05 -19.63 -1.30
CA ALA A 66 -24.34 -19.92 -1.92
C ALA A 66 -24.65 -21.42 -2.07
N ASN A 67 -23.63 -22.29 -2.05
CA ASN A 67 -23.75 -23.73 -2.34
C ASN A 67 -23.49 -24.64 -1.13
N ILE A 68 -23.36 -24.09 0.08
CA ILE A 68 -23.11 -24.84 1.31
C ILE A 68 -24.43 -25.44 1.82
N LYS A 69 -24.51 -26.77 1.90
CA LYS A 69 -25.69 -27.44 2.48
C LYS A 69 -25.79 -27.13 3.97
N ALA A 70 -27.01 -27.05 4.52
CA ALA A 70 -27.23 -26.76 5.93
C ALA A 70 -26.46 -27.70 6.88
N SER A 71 -26.36 -29.00 6.54
CA SER A 71 -25.60 -29.99 7.30
C SER A 71 -24.09 -29.74 7.27
N GLU A 72 -23.54 -29.33 6.12
CA GLU A 72 -22.11 -29.01 5.97
C GLU A 72 -21.77 -27.71 6.69
N ARG A 73 -22.66 -26.71 6.58
CA ARG A 73 -22.56 -25.44 7.29
C ARG A 73 -22.48 -25.67 8.79
N HIS A 74 -23.39 -26.46 9.35
CA HIS A 74 -23.39 -26.76 10.79
C HIS A 74 -22.07 -27.37 11.27
N VAL A 75 -21.56 -28.37 10.54
CA VAL A 75 -20.30 -29.06 10.86
C VAL A 75 -19.10 -28.10 10.75
N ALA A 76 -19.03 -27.31 9.67
CA ALA A 76 -17.96 -26.33 9.46
C ALA A 76 -17.99 -25.23 10.53
N THR A 77 -19.17 -24.70 10.86
CA THR A 77 -19.35 -23.68 11.91
C THR A 77 -18.83 -24.16 13.26
N GLN A 78 -19.11 -25.40 13.66
CA GLN A 78 -18.59 -25.96 14.92
C GLN A 78 -17.06 -26.07 14.91
N ALA A 79 -16.49 -26.60 13.83
CA ALA A 79 -15.05 -26.73 13.67
C ALA A 79 -14.35 -25.35 13.68
N PHE A 80 -14.92 -24.36 13.02
CA PHE A 80 -14.39 -23.00 13.00
C PHE A 80 -14.55 -22.31 14.34
N GLN A 81 -15.68 -22.46 15.04
CA GLN A 81 -15.82 -21.94 16.40
C GLN A 81 -14.81 -22.57 17.37
N PHE A 82 -14.55 -23.86 17.24
CA PHE A 82 -13.52 -24.56 18.03
C PHE A 82 -12.12 -24.05 17.71
N LEU A 83 -11.75 -23.98 16.42
CA LEU A 83 -10.45 -23.46 15.98
C LEU A 83 -10.27 -21.99 16.37
N CYS A 84 -11.35 -21.22 16.27
CA CYS A 84 -11.42 -19.84 16.69
C CYS A 84 -11.22 -19.71 18.20
N LYS A 85 -11.87 -20.52 19.05
CA LYS A 85 -11.68 -20.40 20.50
C LYS A 85 -10.36 -20.96 21.02
N SER A 86 -9.89 -22.05 20.43
CA SER A 86 -8.76 -22.83 20.98
C SER A 86 -7.45 -22.67 20.21
N GLY A 87 -7.48 -22.11 19.01
CA GLY A 87 -6.31 -21.91 18.15
C GLY A 87 -5.42 -20.74 18.56
N THR A 88 -4.26 -20.64 17.93
CA THR A 88 -3.44 -19.42 17.98
C THR A 88 -4.20 -18.25 17.37
N GLU A 89 -3.71 -17.02 17.54
CA GLU A 89 -4.31 -15.83 16.94
C GLU A 89 -4.50 -15.95 15.42
N LYS A 90 -3.50 -16.47 14.70
CA LYS A 90 -3.57 -16.71 13.25
C LYS A 90 -4.63 -17.75 12.88
N GLN A 91 -4.71 -18.84 13.63
CA GLN A 91 -5.70 -19.90 13.39
C GLN A 91 -7.12 -19.39 13.66
N ALA A 92 -7.27 -18.53 14.67
CA ALA A 92 -8.54 -17.88 14.95
C ALA A 92 -8.99 -16.93 13.88
N PHE A 93 -8.08 -16.10 13.39
CA PHE A 93 -8.39 -15.15 12.33
C PHE A 93 -8.94 -15.86 11.09
N VAL A 94 -8.30 -16.96 10.67
CA VAL A 94 -8.75 -17.77 9.54
C VAL A 94 -10.13 -18.38 9.82
N ALA A 95 -10.37 -18.88 11.04
CA ALA A 95 -11.65 -19.45 11.43
C ALA A 95 -12.77 -18.39 11.54
N GLU A 96 -12.45 -17.19 12.01
CA GLU A 96 -13.37 -16.06 12.14
C GLU A 96 -13.76 -15.49 10.77
N SER A 97 -12.80 -15.36 9.85
CA SER A 97 -13.07 -15.06 8.44
C SER A 97 -14.07 -16.05 7.84
N ALA A 98 -13.83 -17.35 8.07
CA ALA A 98 -14.70 -18.40 7.54
C ALA A 98 -16.11 -18.37 8.15
N LEU A 99 -16.24 -18.06 9.44
CA LEU A 99 -17.53 -17.85 10.11
C LEU A 99 -18.27 -16.64 9.51
N LEU A 100 -17.61 -15.50 9.39
CA LEU A 100 -18.19 -14.27 8.84
C LEU A 100 -18.64 -14.43 7.39
N ARG A 101 -17.86 -15.13 6.56
CA ARG A 101 -18.21 -15.40 5.17
C ARG A 101 -19.43 -16.32 5.03
N MET A 102 -19.67 -17.17 6.02
CA MET A 102 -20.91 -17.95 6.12
C MET A 102 -22.06 -17.14 6.75
N GLY A 103 -21.85 -15.91 7.20
CA GLY A 103 -22.84 -15.10 7.92
C GLY A 103 -23.10 -15.60 9.35
N GLU A 104 -22.17 -16.38 9.91
CA GLU A 104 -22.21 -16.86 11.28
C GLU A 104 -21.63 -15.82 12.24
N ARG A 105 -21.98 -15.92 13.52
CA ARG A 105 -21.44 -15.00 14.53
C ARG A 105 -19.94 -15.22 14.74
N PRO A 106 -19.15 -14.13 14.91
CA PRO A 106 -17.77 -14.21 15.35
C PRO A 106 -17.65 -15.00 16.66
N CYS A 107 -16.51 -15.65 16.89
CA CYS A 107 -16.33 -16.40 18.12
C CYS A 107 -16.04 -15.44 19.28
N GLU A 108 -16.75 -15.60 20.39
CA GLU A 108 -16.41 -14.90 21.64
C GLU A 108 -15.18 -15.58 22.25
N ARG A 109 -14.02 -14.92 22.13
CA ARG A 109 -12.83 -15.25 22.90
C ARG A 109 -12.92 -14.53 24.24
N ASN A 110 -12.81 -15.27 25.34
CA ASN A 110 -12.69 -14.62 26.65
C ASN A 110 -11.46 -13.72 26.64
N PRO A 111 -11.61 -12.41 26.84
CA PRO A 111 -10.46 -11.52 26.96
C PRO A 111 -9.72 -11.96 28.22
N THR A 112 -8.45 -12.33 28.10
CA THR A 112 -7.58 -12.38 29.27
C THR A 112 -7.45 -10.95 29.78
N THR A 113 -8.36 -10.60 30.70
CA THR A 113 -8.51 -9.36 31.47
C THR A 113 -8.20 -8.05 30.73
N ILE A 114 -9.24 -7.50 30.11
CA ILE A 114 -9.39 -6.05 29.95
C ILE A 114 -10.58 -5.64 30.83
N PRO A 115 -10.40 -4.85 31.90
CA PRO A 115 -11.53 -4.31 32.65
C PRO A 115 -12.21 -3.20 31.86
N THR A 116 -13.54 -3.22 31.94
CA THR A 116 -14.48 -2.33 31.29
C THR A 116 -14.27 -0.86 31.65
N THR A 117 -14.36 -0.03 30.62
CA THR A 117 -14.55 1.42 30.53
C THR A 117 -14.93 2.14 31.84
N THR A 118 -14.10 3.10 32.24
CA THR A 118 -14.55 4.35 32.87
C THR A 118 -13.70 5.51 32.32
N GLN A 119 -14.29 6.70 32.33
CA GLN A 119 -13.87 7.98 31.73
C GLN A 119 -12.36 8.32 31.67
N PRO A 120 -11.98 9.24 30.76
CA PRO A 120 -10.60 9.41 30.31
C PRO A 120 -9.74 10.09 31.38
N THR A 121 -8.83 9.33 31.98
CA THR A 121 -7.62 9.88 32.56
C THR A 121 -6.48 9.79 31.55
N ARG A 122 -6.12 10.97 31.06
CA ARG A 122 -4.83 11.38 30.52
C ARG A 122 -3.71 10.60 31.22
N ASP A 123 -2.80 10.03 30.42
CA ASP A 123 -1.58 9.31 30.81
C ASP A 123 -1.64 7.77 30.72
N GLN A 124 -1.81 7.22 29.51
CA GLN A 124 -1.16 5.97 29.08
C GLN A 124 -1.03 5.94 27.54
N PRO A 125 0.11 5.49 26.96
CA PRO A 125 0.30 5.49 25.51
C PRO A 125 -0.59 4.42 24.84
N PRO A 126 -1.09 4.63 23.61
CA PRO A 126 -1.98 3.67 22.96
C PRO A 126 -1.28 2.34 22.72
N ALA A 127 -2.03 1.24 22.88
CA ALA A 127 -1.60 -0.10 22.53
C ALA A 127 -1.22 -0.16 21.05
N THR A 128 -0.02 -0.66 20.77
CA THR A 128 0.56 -0.82 19.44
C THR A 128 -0.28 -1.77 18.58
N GLU A 129 -0.71 -1.26 17.41
CA GLU A 129 -1.20 -2.06 16.28
C GLU A 129 -0.27 -3.26 16.00
N PRO A 130 -0.79 -4.40 15.49
CA PRO A 130 0.06 -5.49 15.03
C PRO A 130 1.02 -4.96 13.97
N ASP A 131 2.31 -5.04 14.28
CA ASP A 131 3.36 -4.42 13.51
C ASP A 131 3.39 -5.00 12.09
N LEU A 132 2.94 -4.21 11.09
CA LEU A 132 3.07 -4.53 9.67
C LEU A 132 4.53 -4.88 9.29
N ARG A 133 5.54 -4.57 10.12
CA ARG A 133 6.94 -4.98 9.96
C ARG A 133 7.20 -6.47 10.24
N THR A 134 6.30 -7.17 10.92
CA THR A 134 6.56 -8.51 11.51
C THR A 134 5.99 -9.72 10.76
N THR A 135 5.50 -9.57 9.53
CA THR A 135 5.33 -10.76 8.66
C THR A 135 6.72 -11.30 8.30
N THR A 136 7.22 -12.22 9.12
CA THR A 136 8.46 -12.98 9.02
C THR A 136 8.47 -13.86 7.77
N SER A 137 8.50 -13.28 6.57
CA SER A 137 9.16 -13.92 5.44
C SER A 137 10.64 -13.60 5.56
N ALA A 138 11.51 -14.61 5.44
CA ALA A 138 12.96 -14.37 5.37
C ALA A 138 13.25 -13.28 4.32
N LYS A 139 14.06 -12.27 4.68
CA LYS A 139 14.40 -11.14 3.81
C LYS A 139 14.94 -11.66 2.48
N TYR A 140 14.38 -11.20 1.37
CA TYR A 140 14.86 -11.59 0.05
C TYR A 140 16.25 -10.98 -0.23
N ASN A 141 17.28 -11.83 -0.18
CA ASN A 141 18.67 -11.40 -0.39
C ASN A 141 19.43 -12.40 -1.26
N PRO A 142 19.12 -12.48 -2.56
CA PRO A 142 19.82 -13.38 -3.47
C PRO A 142 21.23 -12.88 -3.82
N GLU A 143 22.10 -13.84 -4.13
CA GLU A 143 23.47 -13.58 -4.57
C GLU A 143 23.53 -12.87 -5.94
N ALA A 144 24.65 -12.19 -6.19
CA ALA A 144 24.94 -11.63 -7.51
C ALA A 144 25.29 -12.75 -8.50
N VAL A 145 24.96 -12.54 -9.77
CA VAL A 145 25.21 -13.50 -10.86
C VAL A 145 26.28 -12.98 -11.80
N SER A 146 26.80 -13.86 -12.68
CA SER A 146 27.83 -13.48 -13.66
C SER A 146 27.32 -12.42 -14.64
N GLU A 147 28.21 -11.63 -15.25
CA GLU A 147 27.84 -10.66 -16.29
C GLU A 147 27.10 -11.32 -17.48
N SER A 148 27.48 -12.56 -17.80
CA SER A 148 26.81 -13.36 -18.83
C SER A 148 25.35 -13.63 -18.46
N ASP A 149 25.08 -13.97 -17.20
CA ASP A 149 23.73 -14.23 -16.72
C ASP A 149 22.91 -12.93 -16.60
N VAL A 150 23.52 -11.81 -16.20
CA VAL A 150 22.88 -10.49 -16.27
C VAL A 150 22.42 -10.18 -17.70
N LYS A 151 23.26 -10.43 -18.71
CA LYS A 151 22.91 -10.21 -20.12
C LYS A 151 21.79 -11.14 -20.58
N LYS A 152 21.84 -12.43 -20.21
CA LYS A 152 20.77 -13.39 -20.53
C LYS A 152 19.45 -13.01 -19.88
N ALA A 153 19.45 -12.61 -18.61
CA ALA A 153 18.25 -12.16 -17.90
C ALA A 153 17.64 -10.93 -18.59
N ARG A 154 18.46 -9.95 -18.99
CA ARG A 154 18.02 -8.80 -19.79
C ARG A 154 17.32 -9.23 -21.07
N THR A 155 17.91 -10.15 -21.84
CA THR A 155 17.28 -10.68 -23.06
C THR A 155 15.93 -11.36 -22.79
N MET A 156 15.79 -12.10 -21.69
CA MET A 156 14.51 -12.71 -21.32
C MET A 156 13.47 -11.65 -20.95
N ASN A 157 13.85 -10.65 -20.17
CA ASN A 157 12.97 -9.53 -19.82
C ASN A 157 12.51 -8.74 -21.05
N ASP A 158 13.41 -8.45 -22.00
CA ASP A 158 13.07 -7.70 -23.21
C ASP A 158 12.02 -8.46 -24.05
N LYS A 159 12.16 -9.80 -24.16
CA LYS A 159 11.14 -10.66 -24.78
C LYS A 159 9.82 -10.63 -24.02
N GLY A 160 9.86 -10.72 -22.69
CA GLY A 160 8.67 -10.64 -21.85
C GLY A 160 7.93 -9.31 -22.04
N HIS A 161 8.68 -8.21 -22.09
CA HIS A 161 8.15 -6.86 -22.29
C HIS A 161 7.53 -6.68 -23.68
N GLU A 162 8.15 -7.20 -24.74
CA GLU A 162 7.55 -7.20 -26.09
C GLU A 162 6.23 -7.98 -26.14
N LEU A 163 6.13 -9.10 -25.41
CA LEU A 163 4.92 -9.90 -25.32
C LEU A 163 3.84 -9.21 -24.50
N ALA A 164 4.21 -8.55 -23.40
CA ALA A 164 3.31 -7.74 -22.58
C ALA A 164 2.67 -6.61 -23.40
N LYS A 165 3.47 -5.91 -24.24
CA LYS A 165 2.96 -4.90 -25.19
C LYS A 165 1.96 -5.47 -26.19
N LYS A 166 2.10 -6.75 -26.56
CA LYS A 166 1.16 -7.49 -27.41
C LYS A 166 -0.02 -8.09 -26.63
N LYS A 167 -0.17 -7.75 -25.34
CA LYS A 167 -1.19 -8.28 -24.41
C LYS A 167 -1.13 -9.81 -24.23
N LYS A 168 -0.01 -10.44 -24.57
CA LYS A 168 0.24 -11.89 -24.36
C LYS A 168 0.76 -12.11 -22.93
N ARG A 169 -0.11 -11.90 -21.94
CA ARG A 169 0.25 -11.83 -20.52
C ARG A 169 0.93 -13.09 -19.98
N ASP A 170 0.35 -14.26 -20.21
CA ASP A 170 0.91 -15.52 -19.70
C ASP A 170 2.27 -15.85 -20.33
N GLU A 171 2.45 -15.53 -21.61
CA GLU A 171 3.75 -15.67 -22.28
C GLU A 171 4.76 -14.69 -21.68
N ALA A 172 4.37 -13.43 -21.50
CA ALA A 172 5.21 -12.40 -20.91
C ALA A 172 5.68 -12.76 -19.49
N LEU A 173 4.76 -13.22 -18.64
CA LEU A 173 5.04 -13.63 -17.27
C LEU A 173 6.10 -14.74 -17.24
N ARG A 174 5.97 -15.78 -18.09
CA ARG A 174 6.98 -16.85 -18.18
C ARG A 174 8.38 -16.32 -18.50
N TYR A 175 8.48 -15.31 -19.36
CA TYR A 175 9.76 -14.70 -19.71
C TYR A 175 10.31 -13.83 -18.57
N PHE A 176 9.46 -13.12 -17.83
CA PHE A 176 9.88 -12.38 -16.63
C PHE A 176 10.35 -13.34 -15.53
N GLU A 177 9.62 -14.42 -15.27
CA GLU A 177 10.02 -15.46 -14.30
C GLU A 177 11.34 -16.10 -14.68
N LYS A 178 11.56 -16.43 -15.96
CA LYS A 178 12.83 -16.92 -16.45
C LYS A 178 13.97 -15.90 -16.28
N ALA A 179 13.69 -14.61 -16.47
CA ALA A 179 14.67 -13.56 -16.23
C ALA A 179 15.07 -13.49 -14.74
N ILE A 180 14.10 -13.68 -13.84
CA ILE A 180 14.31 -13.71 -12.37
C ILE A 180 15.03 -14.99 -11.94
N GLU A 181 14.74 -16.12 -12.57
CA GLU A 181 15.47 -17.38 -12.33
C GLU A 181 16.96 -17.24 -12.67
N ILE A 182 17.27 -16.59 -13.80
CA ILE A 182 18.65 -16.36 -14.25
C ILE A 182 19.34 -15.29 -13.39
N ASN A 183 18.64 -14.20 -13.08
CA ASN A 183 19.14 -13.12 -12.23
C ASN A 183 18.05 -12.72 -11.23
N PRO A 184 18.08 -13.29 -10.01
CA PRO A 184 17.08 -13.00 -8.98
C PRO A 184 17.14 -11.54 -8.50
N ARG A 185 18.21 -10.80 -8.78
CA ARG A 185 18.34 -9.37 -8.46
C ARG A 185 17.81 -8.46 -9.57
N PHE A 186 17.21 -9.02 -10.63
CA PHE A 186 16.82 -8.21 -11.78
C PHE A 186 15.50 -7.47 -11.56
N GLU A 187 15.60 -6.29 -10.95
CA GLU A 187 14.48 -5.45 -10.50
C GLU A 187 13.44 -5.18 -11.57
N GLN A 188 13.86 -4.97 -12.83
CA GLN A 188 12.95 -4.75 -13.94
C GLN A 188 12.00 -5.94 -14.14
N ALA A 189 12.55 -7.15 -14.13
CA ALA A 189 11.77 -8.37 -14.34
C ALA A 189 10.89 -8.66 -13.12
N ILE A 190 11.37 -8.43 -11.90
CA ILE A 190 10.58 -8.56 -10.67
C ILE A 190 9.37 -7.62 -10.71
N TYR A 191 9.59 -6.36 -11.09
CA TYR A 191 8.52 -5.37 -11.19
C TYR A 191 7.50 -5.72 -12.26
N PHE A 192 7.95 -6.09 -13.46
CA PHE A 192 7.04 -6.49 -14.53
C PHE A 192 6.26 -7.77 -14.20
N ALA A 193 6.88 -8.74 -13.51
CA ALA A 193 6.16 -9.90 -12.98
C ALA A 193 5.08 -9.46 -11.97
N ALA A 194 5.40 -8.54 -11.04
CA ALA A 194 4.42 -8.01 -10.08
C ALA A 194 3.21 -7.37 -10.79
N ILE A 195 3.44 -6.60 -11.85
CA ILE A 195 2.37 -6.02 -12.68
C ILE A 195 1.52 -7.13 -13.33
N GLN A 196 2.14 -8.15 -13.95
CA GLN A 196 1.38 -9.24 -14.58
C GLN A 196 0.55 -10.03 -13.54
N TYR A 197 1.07 -10.22 -12.33
CA TYR A 197 0.35 -10.85 -11.23
C TYR A 197 -0.83 -9.98 -10.76
N ALA A 198 -0.66 -8.66 -10.64
CA ALA A 198 -1.73 -7.75 -10.28
C ALA A 198 -2.85 -7.72 -11.34
N GLN A 199 -2.49 -7.66 -12.63
CA GLN A 199 -3.43 -7.72 -13.76
C GLN A 199 -4.25 -9.00 -13.84
N THR A 200 -3.71 -10.12 -13.31
CA THR A 200 -4.40 -11.41 -13.26
C THR A 200 -5.10 -11.66 -11.92
N ASN A 201 -5.31 -10.59 -11.14
CA ASN A 201 -5.94 -10.59 -9.81
C ASN A 201 -5.25 -11.48 -8.77
N ARG A 202 -3.96 -11.78 -8.97
CA ARG A 202 -3.11 -12.50 -8.03
C ARG A 202 -2.39 -11.51 -7.12
N VAL A 203 -3.18 -10.72 -6.39
CA VAL A 203 -2.71 -9.57 -5.58
C VAL A 203 -1.67 -9.99 -4.54
N ALA A 204 -1.86 -11.12 -3.85
CA ALA A 204 -0.90 -11.61 -2.86
C ALA A 204 0.49 -11.85 -3.47
N THR A 205 0.55 -12.53 -4.63
CA THR A 205 1.81 -12.78 -5.35
C THR A 205 2.43 -11.49 -5.87
N ALA A 206 1.62 -10.55 -6.38
CA ALA A 206 2.12 -9.24 -6.79
C ALA A 206 2.82 -8.51 -5.62
N ILE A 207 2.18 -8.51 -4.45
CA ILE A 207 2.72 -7.92 -3.21
C ILE A 207 4.02 -8.63 -2.76
N GLU A 208 4.11 -9.95 -2.89
CA GLU A 208 5.37 -10.68 -2.62
C GLU A 208 6.50 -10.23 -3.55
N TYR A 209 6.23 -9.96 -4.82
CA TYR A 209 7.27 -9.47 -5.75
C TYR A 209 7.66 -8.01 -5.44
N LEU A 210 6.70 -7.16 -5.04
CA LEU A 210 7.01 -5.82 -4.53
C LEU A 210 7.84 -5.89 -3.23
N GLN A 211 7.58 -6.88 -2.36
CA GLN A 211 8.43 -7.13 -1.19
C GLN A 211 9.86 -7.45 -1.60
N ARG A 212 10.07 -8.30 -2.60
CA ARG A 212 11.40 -8.63 -3.11
C ARG A 212 12.14 -7.38 -3.57
N LEU A 213 11.47 -6.47 -4.30
CA LEU A 213 12.05 -5.18 -4.69
C LEU A 213 12.49 -4.39 -3.46
N ARG A 214 11.61 -4.24 -2.47
CA ARG A 214 11.96 -3.53 -1.23
C ARG A 214 13.19 -4.13 -0.54
N ASP A 215 13.26 -5.45 -0.45
CA ASP A 215 14.34 -6.13 0.25
C ASP A 215 15.71 -5.97 -0.42
N LEU A 216 15.75 -5.74 -1.74
CA LEU A 216 16.98 -5.42 -2.48
C LEU A 216 17.58 -4.06 -2.05
N GLY A 217 16.74 -3.12 -1.60
CA GLY A 217 17.17 -1.86 -0.99
C GLY A 217 17.93 -0.90 -1.92
N THR A 218 17.85 -1.08 -3.23
CA THR A 218 18.49 -0.20 -4.22
C THR A 218 17.61 0.99 -4.56
N GLU A 219 18.21 2.03 -5.16
CA GLU A 219 17.47 3.17 -5.71
C GLU A 219 16.52 2.75 -6.84
N THR A 220 16.97 1.84 -7.72
CA THR A 220 16.14 1.36 -8.83
C THR A 220 14.90 0.62 -8.31
N ALA A 221 15.06 -0.21 -7.27
CA ALA A 221 13.93 -0.89 -6.65
C ALA A 221 12.97 0.09 -5.95
N ALA A 222 13.50 1.11 -5.25
CA ALA A 222 12.69 2.17 -4.66
C ALA A 222 11.89 2.92 -5.74
N ASN A 223 12.49 3.26 -6.88
CA ASN A 223 11.80 3.90 -8.00
C ASN A 223 10.66 3.04 -8.54
N ARG A 224 10.86 1.72 -8.68
CA ARG A 224 9.78 0.79 -9.08
C ARG A 224 8.63 0.74 -8.08
N LEU A 225 8.92 0.82 -6.78
CA LEU A 225 7.88 0.90 -5.73
C LEU A 225 7.07 2.21 -5.81
N GLN A 226 7.68 3.32 -6.24
CA GLN A 226 6.99 4.58 -6.45
C GLN A 226 6.11 4.55 -7.70
N GLU A 227 6.62 4.01 -8.81
CA GLU A 227 5.85 3.82 -10.04
C GLU A 227 4.58 3.01 -9.77
N ALA A 228 4.66 1.98 -8.92
CA ALA A 228 3.52 1.14 -8.55
C ALA A 228 2.32 1.91 -8.00
N ARG A 229 2.52 3.10 -7.39
CA ARG A 229 1.44 3.96 -6.87
C ARG A 229 0.55 4.50 -7.98
N MET A 230 1.13 4.73 -9.16
CA MET A 230 0.49 5.37 -10.31
C MET A 230 -0.05 4.34 -11.30
N GLU A 231 0.53 3.14 -11.34
CA GLU A 231 0.09 2.09 -12.26
C GLU A 231 -1.35 1.68 -11.99
N VAL A 232 -2.16 1.68 -13.05
CA VAL A 232 -3.55 1.23 -13.01
C VAL A 232 -3.64 -0.27 -12.72
N ASP A 233 -2.63 -1.03 -13.11
CA ASP A 233 -2.59 -2.48 -12.94
C ASP A 233 -2.57 -2.93 -11.47
N PHE A 234 -2.11 -2.05 -10.57
CA PHE A 234 -2.15 -2.29 -9.12
C PHE A 234 -3.43 -1.79 -8.45
N GLU A 235 -4.45 -1.32 -9.20
CA GLU A 235 -5.73 -0.90 -8.63
C GLU A 235 -6.33 -1.95 -7.66
N PRO A 236 -6.36 -3.26 -7.99
CA PRO A 236 -6.86 -4.30 -7.06
C PRO A 236 -6.02 -4.46 -5.77
N ALA A 237 -4.80 -3.93 -5.74
CA ALA A 237 -3.89 -4.02 -4.60
C ALA A 237 -3.92 -2.77 -3.69
N ARG A 238 -4.51 -1.65 -4.14
CA ARG A 238 -4.40 -0.34 -3.48
C ARG A 238 -4.96 -0.30 -2.07
N ASP A 239 -6.00 -1.07 -1.78
CA ASP A 239 -6.58 -1.16 -0.44
C ASP A 239 -5.84 -2.13 0.48
N ASN A 240 -4.91 -2.93 -0.05
CA ASN A 240 -4.14 -3.86 0.76
C ASN A 240 -3.13 -3.10 1.64
N PRO A 241 -3.16 -3.25 2.99
CA PRO A 241 -2.24 -2.54 3.88
C PRO A 241 -0.76 -2.79 3.58
N ARG A 242 -0.41 -4.00 3.12
CA ARG A 242 0.97 -4.35 2.75
C ARG A 242 1.41 -3.61 1.49
N PHE A 243 0.52 -3.44 0.51
CA PHE A 243 0.80 -2.64 -0.68
C PHE A 243 1.03 -1.17 -0.31
N LYS A 244 0.16 -0.58 0.51
CA LYS A 244 0.34 0.78 1.05
C LYS A 244 1.67 0.92 1.78
N TYR A 245 2.01 -0.04 2.65
CA TYR A 245 3.27 -0.04 3.38
C TYR A 245 4.51 -0.18 2.48
N LEU A 246 4.45 -1.04 1.45
CA LEU A 246 5.56 -1.28 0.53
C LEU A 246 5.85 -0.09 -0.37
N THR A 247 4.79 0.51 -0.90
CA THR A 247 4.88 1.53 -1.93
C THR A 247 4.82 2.92 -1.35
N GLY A 248 4.21 3.12 -0.18
CA GLY A 248 3.80 4.43 0.33
C GLY A 248 2.48 4.93 -0.27
N TYR A 249 1.77 4.13 -1.08
CA TYR A 249 0.50 4.52 -1.70
C TYR A 249 -0.51 4.98 -0.66
N ALA A 250 -1.24 6.06 -0.99
CA ALA A 250 -2.36 6.58 -0.24
C ALA A 250 -3.40 7.14 -1.22
N LYS A 251 -4.68 6.93 -0.94
CA LYS A 251 -5.78 7.60 -1.64
C LYS A 251 -5.94 9.03 -1.11
N ILE A 252 -5.53 10.00 -1.93
CA ILE A 252 -5.37 11.41 -1.52
C ILE A 252 -6.50 12.28 -2.07
N LYS A 253 -7.10 13.11 -1.22
CA LYS A 253 -7.94 14.26 -1.61
C LYS A 253 -7.22 15.57 -1.33
N LEU A 254 -7.19 16.48 -2.31
CA LEU A 254 -6.58 17.80 -2.19
C LEU A 254 -7.65 18.88 -2.23
N ILE A 255 -7.71 19.73 -1.22
CA ILE A 255 -8.81 20.66 -0.98
C ILE A 255 -8.28 22.07 -0.87
N ASN A 256 -8.95 23.00 -1.54
CA ASN A 256 -8.72 24.44 -1.44
C ASN A 256 -9.62 25.06 -0.36
N SER A 257 -9.06 25.68 0.68
CA SER A 257 -9.85 26.40 1.69
C SER A 257 -9.94 27.92 1.48
N ARG A 258 -9.24 28.48 0.49
CA ARG A 258 -9.16 29.93 0.28
C ARG A 258 -9.84 30.42 -1.00
N GLY A 259 -10.48 29.52 -1.76
CA GLY A 259 -11.14 29.88 -3.02
C GLY A 259 -10.12 30.34 -4.06
N GLU A 260 -10.47 31.36 -4.85
CA GLU A 260 -9.67 31.86 -5.99
C GLU A 260 -8.21 32.13 -5.61
N VAL A 261 -7.96 32.73 -4.43
CA VAL A 261 -6.62 33.12 -4.00
C VAL A 261 -5.71 31.93 -3.65
N GLY A 262 -6.28 30.73 -3.49
CA GLY A 262 -5.57 29.50 -3.20
C GLY A 262 -5.35 28.58 -4.40
N GLU A 263 -5.90 28.91 -5.57
CA GLU A 263 -5.83 28.03 -6.75
C GLU A 263 -4.40 27.76 -7.22
N ASP A 264 -3.56 28.81 -7.24
CA ASP A 264 -2.15 28.69 -7.62
C ASP A 264 -1.38 27.73 -6.71
N GLU A 265 -1.66 27.74 -5.42
CA GLU A 265 -1.01 26.88 -4.44
C GLU A 265 -1.51 25.43 -4.54
N ILE A 266 -2.79 25.21 -4.83
CA ILE A 266 -3.32 23.88 -5.13
C ILE A 266 -2.67 23.30 -6.38
N ASN A 267 -2.50 24.11 -7.44
CA ASN A 267 -1.82 23.72 -8.66
C ASN A 267 -0.34 23.38 -8.39
N ARG A 268 0.35 24.18 -7.59
CA ARG A 268 1.74 23.92 -7.18
C ARG A 268 1.87 22.59 -6.42
N ILE A 269 1.03 22.39 -5.41
CA ILE A 269 1.05 21.19 -4.56
C ILE A 269 0.72 19.95 -5.40
N SER A 270 -0.29 20.03 -6.26
CA SER A 270 -0.66 18.96 -7.19
C SER A 270 0.52 18.54 -8.07
N LYS A 271 1.21 19.52 -8.69
CA LYS A 271 2.40 19.26 -9.52
C LYS A 271 3.51 18.56 -8.74
N TYR A 272 3.70 18.92 -7.48
CA TYR A 272 4.71 18.31 -6.62
C TYR A 272 4.35 16.88 -6.22
N PHE A 273 3.08 16.64 -5.92
CA PHE A 273 2.57 15.29 -5.65
C PHE A 273 2.73 14.41 -6.88
N GLU A 274 2.40 14.90 -8.07
CA GLU A 274 2.59 14.18 -9.33
C GLU A 274 4.08 13.86 -9.61
N LYS A 275 4.98 14.84 -9.44
CA LYS A 275 6.43 14.63 -9.57
C LYS A 275 6.93 13.56 -8.59
N ALA A 276 6.35 13.52 -7.37
CA ALA A 276 6.64 12.53 -6.33
C ALA A 276 5.85 11.22 -6.45
N LYS A 277 5.07 11.03 -7.52
CA LYS A 277 4.26 9.83 -7.78
C LYS A 277 3.19 9.56 -6.71
N TYR A 278 2.61 10.62 -6.15
CA TYR A 278 1.44 10.57 -5.30
C TYR A 278 0.21 11.06 -6.07
N PRO A 279 -0.68 10.16 -6.52
CA PRO A 279 -1.86 10.58 -7.28
C PRO A 279 -2.88 11.28 -6.39
N VAL A 280 -3.30 12.48 -6.79
CA VAL A 280 -4.49 13.13 -6.23
C VAL A 280 -5.73 12.50 -6.88
N HIS A 281 -6.60 11.92 -6.06
CA HIS A 281 -7.77 11.17 -6.53
C HIS A 281 -9.02 12.06 -6.60
N GLU A 282 -9.10 13.09 -5.75
CA GLU A 282 -10.18 14.06 -5.78
C GLU A 282 -9.66 15.46 -5.42
N TYR A 283 -10.16 16.46 -6.14
CA TYR A 283 -10.01 17.87 -5.80
C TYR A 283 -11.31 18.40 -5.20
N GLY A 284 -11.22 19.31 -4.23
CA GLY A 284 -12.42 19.88 -3.62
C GLY A 284 -12.23 21.26 -3.02
N HIS A 285 -13.29 21.76 -2.40
CA HIS A 285 -13.30 23.00 -1.63
C HIS A 285 -13.60 22.71 -0.16
N ASP A 286 -12.90 23.38 0.74
CA ASP A 286 -13.14 23.26 2.18
C ASP A 286 -14.36 24.12 2.53
N LYS A 287 -15.25 23.62 3.39
CA LYS A 287 -16.39 24.40 3.86
C LYS A 287 -15.94 25.53 4.80
N HIS A 288 -14.74 25.41 5.35
CA HIS A 288 -14.15 26.36 6.28
C HIS A 288 -12.88 26.94 5.70
N GLU A 289 -12.76 28.26 5.76
CA GLU A 289 -11.49 28.91 5.47
C GLU A 289 -10.45 28.49 6.52
N ARG A 290 -9.25 28.12 6.06
CA ARG A 290 -8.14 27.74 6.94
C ARG A 290 -7.04 28.80 6.87
N ASP A 291 -6.50 29.13 8.03
CA ASP A 291 -5.35 30.03 8.18
C ASP A 291 -4.01 29.29 8.01
N MET A 292 -4.04 27.96 7.87
CA MET A 292 -2.88 27.11 7.68
C MET A 292 -3.28 25.79 7.01
N PRO A 293 -2.37 25.07 6.34
CA PRO A 293 -2.68 23.76 5.77
C PRO A 293 -2.87 22.70 6.86
N ILE A 294 -3.81 21.80 6.63
CA ILE A 294 -4.08 20.64 7.48
C ILE A 294 -4.03 19.40 6.61
N ILE A 295 -3.25 18.41 7.05
CA ILE A 295 -3.18 17.08 6.46
C ILE A 295 -3.84 16.12 7.43
N TRP A 296 -5.03 15.64 7.07
CA TRP A 296 -5.66 14.56 7.80
C TRP A 296 -5.20 13.20 7.28
N THR A 297 -4.93 12.27 8.18
CA THR A 297 -4.40 10.93 7.88
C THR A 297 -5.26 9.86 8.56
N LYS A 298 -5.70 8.87 7.79
CA LYS A 298 -6.45 7.70 8.27
C LYS A 298 -5.53 6.78 9.04
N ASP A 299 -6.08 6.14 10.07
CA ASP A 299 -5.36 5.12 10.83
C ASP A 299 -4.87 3.98 9.92
N GLY A 300 -3.70 3.41 10.22
CA GLY A 300 -3.03 2.44 9.35
C GLY A 300 -2.37 3.00 8.07
N THR A 301 -2.49 4.30 7.78
CA THR A 301 -1.73 4.93 6.68
C THR A 301 -0.26 5.02 7.05
N PRO A 302 0.69 4.67 6.16
CA PRO A 302 2.12 4.79 6.46
C PRO A 302 2.49 6.23 6.86
N ARG A 303 3.01 6.40 8.08
CA ARG A 303 3.33 7.72 8.66
C ARG A 303 4.35 8.53 7.85
N ASN A 304 5.29 7.84 7.23
CA ASN A 304 6.27 8.43 6.33
C ASN A 304 5.58 9.10 5.13
N THR A 305 4.48 8.55 4.60
CA THR A 305 3.71 9.16 3.51
C THR A 305 3.18 10.53 3.91
N ALA A 306 2.48 10.65 5.03
CA ALA A 306 1.95 11.94 5.51
C ALA A 306 3.07 12.97 5.74
N PHE A 307 4.21 12.54 6.27
CA PHE A 307 5.37 13.42 6.48
C PHE A 307 5.98 13.90 5.15
N ILE A 308 6.10 13.04 4.14
CA ILE A 308 6.58 13.43 2.81
C ILE A 308 5.61 14.44 2.17
N LEU A 309 4.31 14.17 2.24
CA LEU A 309 3.30 15.11 1.71
C LEU A 309 3.34 16.46 2.43
N MET A 310 3.56 16.49 3.75
CA MET A 310 3.77 17.73 4.51
C MET A 310 4.97 18.54 3.98
N ARG A 311 6.07 17.87 3.63
CA ARG A 311 7.26 18.53 3.04
C ARG A 311 6.98 19.04 1.63
N LEU A 312 6.19 18.33 0.84
CA LEU A 312 5.78 18.77 -0.51
C LEU A 312 4.78 19.93 -0.47
N VAL A 313 3.87 19.96 0.51
CA VAL A 313 3.01 21.11 0.80
C VAL A 313 3.87 22.34 1.12
N ASN A 314 5.00 22.12 1.81
CA ASN A 314 6.04 23.12 2.07
C ASN A 314 5.52 24.40 2.74
N HIS A 315 4.70 24.22 3.77
CA HIS A 315 4.19 25.34 4.56
C HIS A 315 4.57 25.15 6.03
N PRO A 316 5.22 26.14 6.69
CA PRO A 316 5.85 25.96 8.00
C PRO A 316 4.89 25.71 9.15
N ASN A 317 3.61 26.05 8.96
CA ASN A 317 2.56 25.81 9.92
C ASN A 317 1.62 24.66 9.50
N THR A 318 2.05 23.78 8.59
CA THR A 318 1.22 22.61 8.23
C THR A 318 0.98 21.75 9.46
N GLN A 319 -0.28 21.40 9.73
CA GLN A 319 -0.66 20.46 10.77
C GLN A 319 -0.91 19.08 10.18
N VAL A 320 -0.59 18.03 10.94
CA VAL A 320 -0.96 16.65 10.62
C VAL A 320 -1.89 16.15 11.71
N VAL A 321 -3.09 15.71 11.34
CA VAL A 321 -4.18 15.35 12.26
C VAL A 321 -4.72 13.97 11.87
N MET A 322 -5.16 13.17 12.83
CA MET A 322 -5.81 11.90 12.52
C MET A 322 -7.23 12.10 12.01
N ILE A 323 -7.66 11.26 11.07
CA ILE A 323 -9.06 11.17 10.66
C ILE A 323 -9.80 10.33 11.71
N ASP A 324 -10.82 10.90 12.32
CA ASP A 324 -11.72 10.25 13.29
C ASP A 324 -13.16 10.12 12.76
N TRP A 325 -13.37 10.32 11.46
CA TRP A 325 -14.66 10.19 10.77
C TRP A 325 -14.60 9.24 9.57
N GLU A 326 -15.76 8.75 9.12
CA GLU A 326 -15.85 7.87 7.95
C GLU A 326 -15.49 8.58 6.64
N THR A 327 -14.56 7.98 5.90
CA THR A 327 -14.09 8.50 4.61
C THR A 327 -13.35 7.42 3.81
N ASP A 328 -13.48 7.54 2.49
CA ASP A 328 -12.79 6.70 1.52
C ASP A 328 -11.33 7.14 1.27
N TYR A 329 -10.90 8.24 1.87
CA TYR A 329 -9.57 8.82 1.69
C TYR A 329 -8.62 8.39 2.80
N ASP A 330 -7.43 7.95 2.42
CA ASP A 330 -6.34 7.69 3.37
C ASP A 330 -5.75 9.01 3.86
N ILE A 331 -5.64 10.01 2.97
CA ILE A 331 -5.11 11.32 3.29
C ILE A 331 -5.99 12.41 2.67
N ILE A 332 -6.29 13.44 3.45
CA ILE A 332 -6.95 14.65 2.97
C ILE A 332 -6.03 15.82 3.26
N VAL A 333 -5.64 16.57 2.24
CA VAL A 333 -4.84 17.79 2.36
C VAL A 333 -5.76 18.98 2.12
N SER A 334 -6.07 19.76 3.15
CA SER A 334 -6.72 21.08 2.98
C SER A 334 -5.66 22.15 3.07
N TRP A 335 -5.45 22.87 1.97
CA TRP A 335 -4.51 23.98 1.92
C TRP A 335 -5.22 25.29 2.30
N GLY A 336 -4.55 26.08 3.15
CA GLY A 336 -4.97 27.44 3.48
C GLY A 336 -3.81 28.24 4.08
N ASP A 337 -3.96 29.56 4.10
CA ASP A 337 -2.99 30.49 4.67
C ASP A 337 -3.73 31.78 5.06
N THR A 338 -3.08 32.59 5.88
CA THR A 338 -3.53 33.91 6.29
C THR A 338 -3.32 34.94 5.19
N TYR A 339 -4.36 35.72 4.84
CA TYR A 339 -4.27 36.80 3.84
C TYR A 339 -4.56 38.17 4.46
N LYS A 340 -3.98 39.22 3.88
CA LYS A 340 -4.29 40.62 4.16
C LYS A 340 -4.67 41.32 2.86
N LYS A 341 -5.51 42.34 2.96
CA LYS A 341 -5.82 43.22 1.85
C LYS A 341 -4.66 44.19 1.59
N ASN A 342 -4.13 44.22 0.38
CA ASN A 342 -3.21 45.28 -0.04
C ASN A 342 -3.97 46.61 -0.24
N PRO A 343 -3.28 47.75 -0.49
CA PRO A 343 -3.94 49.03 -0.74
C PRO A 343 -4.90 49.06 -1.95
N LEU A 344 -4.83 48.05 -2.84
CA LEU A 344 -5.74 47.86 -3.97
C LEU A 344 -6.95 46.97 -3.64
N GLY A 345 -7.08 46.51 -2.38
CA GLY A 345 -8.15 45.61 -1.95
C GLY A 345 -7.99 44.16 -2.39
N GLN A 346 -6.82 43.78 -2.91
CA GLN A 346 -6.52 42.39 -3.28
C GLN A 346 -5.98 41.63 -2.07
N ASP A 347 -6.37 40.37 -1.94
CA ASP A 347 -5.81 39.49 -0.91
C ASP A 347 -4.38 39.11 -1.28
N VAL A 348 -3.45 39.37 -0.37
CA VAL A 348 -2.05 38.95 -0.45
C VAL A 348 -1.71 38.13 0.80
N PRO A 349 -0.92 37.05 0.67
CA PRO A 349 -0.50 36.25 1.82
C PRO A 349 0.18 37.13 2.87
N THR A 350 -0.21 36.95 4.14
CA THR A 350 0.29 37.73 5.28
C THR A 350 1.76 37.45 5.57
N ARG A 351 2.22 36.25 5.19
CA ARG A 351 3.62 35.85 5.19
C ARG A 351 3.98 35.46 3.78
N THR A 352 4.89 36.21 3.16
CA THR A 352 5.65 35.68 2.03
C THR A 352 6.64 34.67 2.59
N TYR A 353 6.20 33.42 2.73
CA TYR A 353 7.15 32.34 2.76
C TYR A 353 7.83 32.35 1.39
N GLU A 354 9.00 32.97 1.29
CA GLU A 354 9.86 32.73 0.14
C GLU A 354 10.18 31.25 0.17
N VAL A 355 9.51 30.48 -0.68
CA VAL A 355 9.95 29.13 -1.03
C VAL A 355 11.32 29.32 -1.68
N LYS A 356 12.39 29.24 -0.88
CA LYS A 356 13.75 29.27 -1.38
C LYS A 356 13.93 28.04 -2.26
N ASP A 357 13.96 28.27 -3.56
CA ASP A 357 14.17 27.23 -4.57
C ASP A 357 13.13 26.09 -4.47
N PRO A 358 11.94 26.29 -5.09
CA PRO A 358 10.86 25.30 -5.06
C PRO A 358 11.25 23.95 -5.70
N GLU A 359 12.20 23.97 -6.64
CA GLU A 359 12.75 22.75 -7.26
C GLU A 359 13.59 21.97 -6.25
N LYS A 360 14.50 22.65 -5.54
CA LYS A 360 15.29 22.05 -4.47
C LYS A 360 14.42 21.42 -3.40
N THR A 361 13.35 22.09 -2.98
CA THR A 361 12.42 21.55 -1.97
C THR A 361 11.78 20.24 -2.45
N THR A 362 11.40 20.19 -3.72
CA THR A 362 10.82 18.98 -4.31
C THR A 362 11.85 17.86 -4.38
N ASP A 363 13.08 18.18 -4.78
CA ASP A 363 14.17 17.21 -4.85
C ASP A 363 14.58 16.68 -3.47
N ASP A 364 14.55 17.53 -2.43
CA ASP A 364 14.73 17.13 -1.03
C ASP A 364 13.63 16.15 -0.58
N ALA A 365 12.37 16.44 -0.91
CA ALA A 365 11.26 15.55 -0.59
C ALA A 365 11.37 14.20 -1.32
N LEU A 366 11.82 14.19 -2.57
CA LEU A 366 12.10 12.97 -3.33
C LEU A 366 13.23 12.15 -2.71
N ARG A 367 14.33 12.80 -2.30
CA ARG A 367 15.44 12.13 -1.58
C ARG A 367 14.96 11.47 -0.28
N GLU A 368 14.15 12.18 0.50
CA GLU A 368 13.59 11.65 1.74
C GLU A 368 12.62 10.50 1.48
N GLN A 369 11.86 10.55 0.40
CA GLN A 369 10.99 9.47 -0.04
C GLN A 369 11.78 8.21 -0.44
N ASP A 370 12.85 8.35 -1.22
CA ASP A 370 13.72 7.22 -1.60
C ASP A 370 14.32 6.56 -0.36
N ARG A 371 14.73 7.38 0.60
CA ARG A 371 15.22 6.92 1.90
C ARG A 371 14.14 6.19 2.68
N ALA A 372 12.92 6.73 2.72
CA ALA A 372 11.78 6.13 3.41
C ALA A 372 11.37 4.77 2.82
N LEU A 373 11.56 4.56 1.52
CA LEU A 373 11.28 3.27 0.88
C LEU A 373 12.39 2.24 1.08
N ARG A 374 13.66 2.69 1.11
CA ARG A 374 14.81 1.81 1.36
C ARG A 374 14.95 1.39 2.82
N GLU A 375 14.64 2.30 3.76
CA GLU A 375 14.82 2.10 5.20
C GLU A 375 13.56 2.50 6.00
N PRO A 376 12.38 1.87 5.76
CA PRO A 376 11.10 2.34 6.30
C PRO A 376 11.05 2.38 7.83
N ASP A 377 11.62 1.38 8.51
CA ASP A 377 11.56 1.29 9.99
C ASP A 377 12.41 2.36 10.66
N LYS A 378 13.62 2.57 10.13
CA LYS A 378 14.52 3.62 10.61
C LYS A 378 13.95 4.99 10.32
N TYR A 379 13.42 5.18 9.11
CA TYR A 379 12.79 6.43 8.72
C TYR A 379 11.56 6.74 9.58
N ALA A 380 10.67 5.77 9.79
CA ALA A 380 9.50 5.92 10.66
C ALA A 380 9.93 6.29 12.09
N SER A 381 10.95 5.62 12.63
CA SER A 381 11.50 5.93 13.96
C SER A 381 12.08 7.34 14.03
N GLU A 382 12.76 7.81 12.99
CA GLU A 382 13.25 9.19 12.90
C GLU A 382 12.11 10.20 12.81
N VAL A 383 11.06 9.89 12.06
CA VAL A 383 9.85 10.71 11.96
C VAL A 383 9.17 10.80 13.33
N ASP A 384 9.00 9.68 14.04
CA ASP A 384 8.43 9.65 15.39
C ASP A 384 9.29 10.46 16.38
N ASN A 385 10.63 10.37 16.29
CA ASN A 385 11.54 11.17 17.11
C ASN A 385 11.46 12.68 16.79
N LYS A 386 11.29 13.04 15.51
CA LYS A 386 11.22 14.45 15.06
C LYS A 386 9.84 15.08 15.32
N LEU A 387 8.76 14.32 15.18
CA LEU A 387 7.38 14.79 15.32
C LEU A 387 6.82 14.62 16.76
N GLY A 388 7.30 13.62 17.52
CA GLY A 388 6.72 13.20 18.79
C GLY A 388 5.63 12.13 18.62
N THR A 389 4.93 11.76 19.72
CA THR A 389 3.78 10.83 19.66
C THR A 389 2.59 11.44 18.91
N PRO A 390 1.63 10.63 18.41
CA PRO A 390 0.45 11.12 17.69
C PRO A 390 -0.32 12.24 18.40
N GLU A 391 -0.43 12.21 19.74
CA GLU A 391 -1.12 13.27 20.50
C GLU A 391 -0.36 14.61 20.51
N ARG A 392 0.96 14.61 20.22
CA ARG A 392 1.81 15.80 20.26
C ARG A 392 1.86 16.56 18.93
N MET A 393 1.46 15.94 17.81
CA MET A 393 1.33 16.65 16.53
C MET A 393 0.16 17.65 16.55
N ILE A 394 -0.87 17.38 17.34
CA ILE A 394 -2.06 18.23 17.52
C ILE A 394 -1.73 19.58 18.22
N ASN A 395 -0.58 19.69 18.91
CA ASN A 395 -0.31 20.80 19.84
C ASN A 395 0.97 21.64 19.56
N ARG A 396 1.60 21.55 18.39
CA ARG A 396 2.72 22.46 18.05
C ARG A 396 2.36 23.44 16.95
N GLY A 397 1.70 24.52 17.37
CA GLY A 397 1.79 25.80 16.68
C GLY A 397 3.22 26.35 16.78
N GLU A 398 3.74 26.81 15.65
CA GLU A 398 5.00 27.53 15.43
C GLU A 398 6.31 26.72 15.60
N SER A 399 7.06 26.63 14.48
CA SER A 399 8.50 26.32 14.33
C SER A 399 8.98 24.92 13.90
N SER A 400 8.10 23.99 13.51
CA SER A 400 8.48 22.61 13.13
C SER A 400 9.42 22.54 11.92
N ILE A 401 9.13 23.26 10.84
CA ILE A 401 9.91 23.19 9.59
C ILE A 401 11.30 23.83 9.74
N ASN A 402 11.38 25.03 10.34
CA ASN A 402 12.65 25.74 10.54
C ASN A 402 13.62 25.03 11.51
N ARG A 403 13.11 24.17 12.41
CA ARG A 403 13.94 23.35 13.31
C ARG A 403 14.40 22.07 12.60
N VAL A 404 13.53 21.45 11.79
CA VAL A 404 13.86 20.26 10.98
C VAL A 404 14.90 20.60 9.91
N GLU A 405 14.76 21.72 9.19
CA GLU A 405 15.73 22.14 8.16
C GLU A 405 17.13 22.39 8.73
N ARG A 406 17.22 23.12 9.85
CA ARG A 406 18.51 23.38 10.53
C ARG A 406 19.17 22.08 11.02
N SER A 407 18.38 21.10 11.47
CA SER A 407 18.92 19.81 11.93
C SER A 407 19.34 18.89 10.78
N VAL A 408 18.63 18.90 9.64
CA VAL A 408 18.97 18.10 8.46
C VAL A 408 20.23 18.65 7.77
N ASP A 409 20.35 19.97 7.61
CA ASP A 409 21.56 20.60 7.05
C ASP A 409 22.80 20.34 7.91
N THR A 410 22.64 20.29 9.24
CA THR A 410 23.76 20.00 10.15
C THR A 410 24.23 18.54 10.03
N ILE A 411 23.31 17.60 9.81
CA ILE A 411 23.61 16.16 9.70
C ILE A 411 24.12 15.80 8.31
N GLU A 412 23.61 16.38 7.22
CA GLU A 412 24.18 16.22 5.89
C GLU A 412 25.64 16.71 5.85
N ASN A 413 25.92 17.83 6.52
CA ASN A 413 27.28 18.36 6.62
C ASN A 413 28.20 17.50 7.51
N LEU A 414 27.65 16.78 8.49
CA LEU A 414 28.37 15.79 9.27
C LEU A 414 28.63 14.50 8.48
N GLY A 415 27.64 13.99 7.75
CA GLY A 415 27.79 12.83 6.84
C GLY A 415 28.83 13.07 5.76
N LYS A 416 28.76 14.23 5.08
CA LYS A 416 29.77 14.66 4.09
C LYS A 416 31.17 14.81 4.69
N LYS A 417 31.30 15.18 5.97
CA LYS A 417 32.59 15.22 6.68
C LYS A 417 33.11 13.83 7.03
N VAL A 418 32.24 12.92 7.47
CA VAL A 418 32.60 11.54 7.81
C VAL A 418 33.05 10.77 6.56
N ASP A 419 32.36 10.91 5.42
CA ASP A 419 32.75 10.29 4.15
C ASP A 419 34.08 10.85 3.61
N LYS A 420 34.35 12.14 3.84
CA LYS A 420 35.61 12.77 3.47
C LYS A 420 36.78 12.28 4.34
N ILE A 421 36.53 11.97 5.62
CA ILE A 421 37.53 11.40 6.54
C ILE A 421 37.81 9.92 6.21
N GLN A 422 36.78 9.15 5.83
CA GLN A 422 36.95 7.74 5.43
C GLN A 422 37.67 7.59 4.08
N ASN A 423 37.55 8.56 3.17
CA ASN A 423 38.28 8.58 1.91
C ASN A 423 39.70 9.17 1.99
N LEU A 424 40.10 9.72 3.15
CA LEU A 424 41.48 10.17 3.41
C LEU A 424 42.34 9.05 4.05
N GLY A 425 41.74 7.89 4.35
CA GLY A 425 42.41 6.71 4.91
C GLY A 425 42.61 5.56 3.91
N LYS A 426 42.53 5.81 2.60
CA LYS A 426 42.83 4.84 1.54
C LYS A 426 44.02 5.28 0.70
#